data_AF-A0A511H583-F1
#
_entry.id   AF-A0A511H583-F1
#
_cell.length_a   1.000
_cell.length_b   1.000
_cell.length_c   1.000
_cell.angle_alpha   90.00
_cell.angle_beta   90.00
_cell.angle_gamma   90.00
#
_symmetry.space_group_name_H-M   'P 1'
#
loop_
_entity.id
_entity.type
_entity.pdbx_description
1 polymer ?
#
loop_
_entity_poly.entity_id
_entity_poly.type
_entity_poly.pdbx_seq_one_letter_code
_entity_poly.pdbx_strand_id
1 'polypeptide(L)'
;MRHLRTSVPMALLGLLAACGGPVESQPEVEVATTESALNCDSMSRAVHHRIKPANGDSLYTLNANEAANAAITWGYTEDRGVAFLAAASTGTGLSPVYRIYSPSRQEHFWTIDEAERNDLMQNGGYTTDENVGFYASKTAASCLVPVYRFSNTTLRKHRFAITEAQRDALASTGWVNQGIKFYAAPESAPPVDTKFTFAVIPDTQNEVLTTPPTRLTHRLQWLVDNRSSLDLRFVLHTGDVVNWDTPDHIQYVRASEATEILDAAGLPYVYAIGNHDTAAVCPGGSACPGNVNANLRDTSTFNAHFPLTRFTALGGVYEPGKIDNSYHTFSAGGLDWLVLNLELWARTGAVDWAKTVLAQHPRHNVIINTHSHLNGSGAIEQSNGGYGNNSPQYVFDQLIKQYANVRFVFSGHTGNAAYRTNTGVHGNTIHQILTAYHENTSNLTRLVEVDTAANTFSTRVYSPMTNAEKQDGSKFTISNVSWVR
;
A
#
# COMPACT_ATOMS: atom_id res chain seq x y z
N MET A 1 73.30 62.35 -0.90
CA MET A 1 72.99 63.66 -0.29
C MET A 1 71.63 63.57 0.37
N ARG A 2 71.58 63.93 1.67
CA ARG A 2 70.42 64.38 2.50
C ARG A 2 69.09 63.62 2.29
N HIS A 3 68.73 62.71 3.19
CA HIS A 3 68.02 62.96 4.47
C HIS A 3 66.79 63.88 4.34
N LEU A 4 65.64 63.36 4.80
CA LEU A 4 64.62 63.98 5.69
C LEU A 4 63.43 62.98 5.70
N ARG A 5 62.75 62.54 6.76
CA ARG A 5 62.70 62.71 8.24
C ARG A 5 61.67 61.62 8.68
N THR A 6 61.95 60.70 9.63
CA THR A 6 61.61 60.78 11.08
C THR A 6 60.27 61.48 11.36
N SER A 7 59.28 60.96 12.08
CA SER A 7 59.35 60.43 13.47
C SER A 7 57.96 59.97 13.97
N VAL A 8 57.98 58.91 14.78
CA VAL A 8 57.01 58.39 15.79
C VAL A 8 56.73 59.48 16.87
N PRO A 9 55.65 59.56 17.71
CA PRO A 9 54.96 58.52 18.53
C PRO A 9 53.41 58.73 18.64
N MET A 10 52.56 58.10 19.44
CA MET A 10 52.66 57.60 20.81
C MET A 10 51.42 56.74 21.13
N ALA A 11 51.63 55.75 21.99
CA ALA A 11 50.65 54.74 22.41
C ALA A 11 49.52 55.29 23.29
N LEU A 12 48.35 54.63 23.26
CA LEU A 12 47.62 54.33 24.49
C LEU A 12 46.76 53.06 24.35
N LEU A 13 46.84 52.26 25.40
CA LEU A 13 46.17 51.01 25.73
C LEU A 13 44.67 50.93 25.36
N GLY A 14 44.25 49.71 25.00
CA GLY A 14 43.17 49.07 25.75
C GLY A 14 42.03 48.44 24.96
N LEU A 15 42.05 47.10 24.95
CA LEU A 15 40.91 46.18 25.05
C LEU A 15 39.97 45.93 23.85
N LEU A 16 39.67 44.63 23.74
CA LEU A 16 38.41 43.98 23.36
C LEU A 16 38.14 43.59 21.90
N ALA A 17 37.63 42.35 21.82
CA ALA A 17 36.69 41.80 20.85
C ALA A 17 37.25 41.27 19.51
N ALA A 18 37.54 39.96 19.55
CA ALA A 18 37.03 38.93 18.64
C ALA A 18 36.43 39.42 17.31
N CYS A 19 37.14 39.16 16.21
CA CYS A 19 36.55 39.09 14.89
C CYS A 19 36.07 37.64 14.65
N GLY A 20 34.75 37.45 14.76
CA GLY A 20 34.07 36.28 14.20
C GLY A 20 33.92 36.47 12.70
N GLY A 21 34.56 35.59 11.92
CA GLY A 21 34.17 35.32 10.53
C GLY A 21 33.15 34.16 10.53
N PRO A 22 32.20 34.13 9.58
CA PRO A 22 31.22 33.06 9.50
C PRO A 22 31.91 31.76 9.08
N VAL A 23 31.99 30.80 9.99
CA VAL A 23 32.26 29.40 9.64
C VAL A 23 30.95 28.81 9.19
N GLU A 24 30.85 28.58 7.89
CA GLU A 24 29.79 27.83 7.24
C GLU A 24 29.71 26.44 7.89
N SER A 25 28.60 26.17 8.58
CA SER A 25 28.37 24.91 9.28
C SER A 25 28.15 23.80 8.26
N GLN A 26 29.20 22.99 8.06
CA GLN A 26 29.09 21.66 7.48
C GLN A 26 28.08 20.85 8.31
N PRO A 27 27.11 20.14 7.71
CA PRO A 27 26.29 19.23 8.48
C PRO A 27 27.19 18.11 8.99
N GLU A 28 27.23 17.98 10.31
CA GLU A 28 27.82 16.85 11.00
C GLU A 28 27.18 15.58 10.42
N VAL A 29 28.00 14.74 9.79
CA VAL A 29 27.58 13.40 9.39
C VAL A 29 27.37 12.63 10.68
N GLU A 30 26.13 12.63 11.15
CA GLU A 30 25.69 11.77 12.24
C GLU A 30 25.79 10.32 11.71
N VAL A 31 26.91 9.68 12.05
CA VAL A 31 27.11 8.25 11.85
C VAL A 31 26.05 7.57 12.70
N ALA A 32 24.97 7.14 12.06
CA ALA A 32 23.98 6.25 12.66
C ALA A 32 24.72 5.03 13.19
N THR A 33 24.94 5.02 14.50
CA THR A 33 25.42 3.84 15.19
C THR A 33 24.35 2.77 15.05
N THR A 34 24.74 1.65 14.46
CA THR A 34 23.90 0.46 14.35
C THR A 34 23.57 -0.03 15.76
N GLU A 35 22.46 0.44 16.34
CA GLU A 35 21.72 -0.35 17.31
C GLU A 35 21.41 -1.68 16.61
N SER A 36 21.99 -2.76 17.10
CA SER A 36 21.71 -4.10 16.58
C SER A 36 20.21 -4.32 16.60
N ALA A 37 19.60 -4.49 15.42
CA ALA A 37 18.17 -4.69 15.30
C ALA A 37 17.72 -5.92 16.11
N LEU A 38 16.56 -5.81 16.75
CA LEU A 38 15.91 -6.92 17.44
C LEU A 38 15.84 -8.15 16.51
N ASN A 39 16.37 -9.29 16.95
CA ASN A 39 16.25 -10.56 16.23
C ASN A 39 15.01 -11.32 16.71
N CYS A 40 13.93 -11.30 15.94
CA CYS A 40 12.68 -12.00 16.26
C CYS A 40 12.83 -13.53 16.34
N ASP A 41 13.84 -14.14 15.73
CA ASP A 41 14.09 -15.59 15.82
C ASP A 41 14.42 -16.02 17.26
N SER A 42 14.85 -15.08 18.10
CA SER A 42 15.06 -15.32 19.54
C SER A 42 13.75 -15.53 20.30
N MET A 43 12.61 -15.05 19.80
CA MET A 43 11.28 -15.26 20.37
C MET A 43 10.61 -16.51 19.76
N SER A 44 11.17 -17.68 20.05
CA SER A 44 10.73 -18.96 19.48
C SER A 44 9.92 -19.85 20.43
N ARG A 45 9.68 -19.39 21.67
CA ARG A 45 9.07 -20.20 22.72
C ARG A 45 7.60 -19.86 22.89
N ALA A 46 6.74 -20.87 22.74
CA ALA A 46 5.30 -20.74 22.94
C ALA A 46 4.94 -20.27 24.36
N VAL A 47 4.13 -19.22 24.46
CA VAL A 47 3.46 -18.82 25.70
C VAL A 47 2.05 -19.41 25.69
N HIS A 48 1.85 -20.47 26.46
CA HIS A 48 0.56 -21.15 26.61
C HIS A 48 -0.39 -20.33 27.47
N HIS A 49 -1.65 -20.22 27.03
CA HIS A 49 -2.71 -19.53 27.78
C HIS A 49 -3.77 -20.51 28.26
N ARG A 50 -4.01 -20.51 29.57
CA ARG A 50 -5.11 -21.24 30.20
C ARG A 50 -5.99 -20.29 30.99
N ILE A 51 -7.28 -20.58 31.09
CA ILE A 51 -8.21 -19.84 31.95
C ILE A 51 -8.76 -20.79 33.02
N LYS A 52 -8.88 -20.26 34.24
CA LYS A 52 -9.62 -20.90 35.34
C LYS A 52 -11.08 -20.45 35.28
N PRO A 53 -12.03 -21.29 34.81
CA PRO A 53 -13.41 -20.84 34.62
C PRO A 53 -14.09 -20.42 35.92
N ALA A 54 -13.66 -20.99 37.05
CA ALA A 54 -14.24 -20.70 38.37
C ALA A 54 -14.12 -19.22 38.80
N ASN A 55 -13.08 -18.50 38.34
CA ASN A 55 -12.86 -17.10 38.74
C ASN A 55 -12.34 -16.20 37.61
N GLY A 56 -12.13 -16.73 36.40
CA GLY A 56 -11.67 -16.00 35.22
C GLY A 56 -10.17 -15.72 35.16
N ASP A 57 -9.37 -16.23 36.09
CA ASP A 57 -7.91 -16.03 36.10
C ASP A 57 -7.22 -16.61 34.87
N SER A 58 -6.25 -15.87 34.35
CA SER A 58 -5.46 -16.25 33.18
C SER A 58 -4.10 -16.73 33.63
N LEU A 59 -3.62 -17.86 33.08
CA LEU A 59 -2.26 -18.34 33.23
C LEU A 59 -1.54 -18.22 31.89
N TYR A 60 -0.44 -17.46 31.85
CA TYR A 60 0.49 -17.39 30.72
C TYR A 60 1.84 -17.99 31.10
N THR A 61 2.30 -19.00 30.36
CA THR A 61 3.57 -19.70 30.69
C THR A 61 4.32 -20.23 29.47
N LEU A 62 5.65 -20.17 29.50
CA LEU A 62 6.54 -20.84 28.54
C LEU A 62 6.66 -22.36 28.74
N ASN A 63 6.09 -22.87 29.83
CA ASN A 63 6.21 -24.26 30.25
C ASN A 63 4.91 -25.02 29.96
N ALA A 64 4.92 -25.82 28.90
CA ALA A 64 3.79 -26.67 28.51
C ALA A 64 3.35 -27.62 29.64
N ASN A 65 4.30 -28.11 30.46
CA ASN A 65 3.97 -28.98 31.60
C ASN A 65 3.26 -28.21 32.72
N GLU A 66 3.62 -26.94 32.95
CA GLU A 66 2.90 -26.08 33.90
C GLU A 66 1.47 -25.85 33.41
N ALA A 67 1.28 -25.52 32.14
CA ALA A 67 -0.05 -25.32 31.56
C ALA A 67 -0.93 -26.58 31.68
N ALA A 68 -0.37 -27.76 31.39
CA ALA A 68 -1.08 -29.03 31.52
C ALA A 68 -1.40 -29.38 32.99
N ASN A 69 -0.41 -29.22 33.89
CA ASN A 69 -0.59 -29.52 35.32
C ASN A 69 -1.54 -28.55 36.00
N ALA A 70 -1.57 -27.28 35.59
CA ALA A 70 -2.49 -26.28 36.11
C ALA A 70 -3.96 -26.62 35.80
N ALA A 71 -4.24 -27.24 34.65
CA ALA A 71 -5.57 -27.73 34.32
C ALA A 71 -6.03 -28.85 35.28
N ILE A 72 -5.14 -29.80 35.55
CA ILE A 72 -5.42 -30.98 36.39
C ILE A 72 -5.49 -30.62 37.88
N THR A 73 -4.53 -29.82 38.34
CA THR A 73 -4.27 -29.63 39.78
C THR A 73 -4.98 -28.40 40.32
N TRP A 74 -5.08 -27.35 39.50
CA TRP A 74 -5.48 -26.03 39.95
C TRP A 74 -6.75 -25.52 39.26
N GLY A 75 -7.35 -26.28 38.33
CA GLY A 75 -8.63 -25.94 37.71
C GLY A 75 -8.56 -24.94 36.55
N TYR A 76 -7.40 -24.75 35.93
CA TYR A 76 -7.26 -23.97 34.69
C TYR A 76 -7.68 -24.81 33.46
N THR A 77 -8.93 -25.25 33.46
CA THR A 77 -9.43 -26.27 32.51
C THR A 77 -9.70 -25.74 31.10
N GLU A 78 -9.81 -24.43 30.93
CA GLU A 78 -10.08 -23.82 29.64
C GLU A 78 -8.75 -23.57 28.88
N ASP A 79 -8.50 -24.38 27.85
CA ASP A 79 -7.36 -24.25 26.96
C ASP A 79 -7.58 -23.17 25.91
N ARG A 80 -6.70 -22.17 25.87
CA ARG A 80 -6.69 -21.15 24.82
C ARG A 80 -5.54 -21.32 23.84
N GLY A 81 -4.78 -22.43 23.94
CA GLY A 81 -3.66 -22.72 23.05
C GLY A 81 -2.43 -21.86 23.35
N VAL A 82 -1.64 -21.56 22.32
CA VAL A 82 -0.51 -20.63 22.44
C VAL A 82 -1.00 -19.23 22.13
N ALA A 83 -0.74 -18.26 23.01
CA ALA A 83 -1.18 -16.88 22.79
C ALA A 83 -0.24 -16.12 21.85
N PHE A 84 1.06 -16.37 21.96
CA PHE A 84 2.15 -15.78 21.17
C PHE A 84 3.45 -16.54 21.47
N LEU A 85 4.52 -16.24 20.73
CA LEU A 85 5.88 -16.67 20.99
C LEU A 85 6.67 -15.56 21.70
N ALA A 86 7.48 -15.93 22.68
CA ALA A 86 8.35 -15.05 23.43
C ALA A 86 9.75 -15.66 23.57
N ALA A 87 10.69 -14.90 24.11
CA ALA A 87 12.03 -15.39 24.40
C ALA A 87 12.10 -15.96 25.83
N ALA A 88 12.86 -17.05 26.00
CA ALA A 88 13.12 -17.64 27.32
C ALA A 88 14.30 -17.01 28.06
N SER A 89 15.09 -16.18 27.39
CA SER A 89 16.28 -15.53 27.93
C SER A 89 16.36 -14.07 27.51
N THR A 90 17.24 -13.31 28.17
CA THR A 90 17.58 -11.94 27.76
C THR A 90 18.15 -11.93 26.34
N GLY A 91 18.01 -10.79 25.67
CA GLY A 91 18.56 -10.55 24.34
C GLY A 91 18.39 -9.09 23.94
N THR A 92 19.06 -8.68 22.87
CA THR A 92 18.97 -7.33 22.32
C THR A 92 17.52 -6.94 22.03
N GLY A 93 17.08 -5.77 22.50
CA GLY A 93 15.72 -5.27 22.28
C GLY A 93 14.63 -5.98 23.11
N LEU A 94 15.01 -6.93 23.98
CA LEU A 94 14.10 -7.65 24.84
C LEU A 94 14.11 -7.08 26.27
N SER A 95 12.94 -7.05 26.89
CA SER A 95 12.72 -6.68 28.29
C SER A 95 11.99 -7.81 29.02
N PRO A 96 12.24 -7.98 30.33
CA PRO A 96 11.55 -8.99 31.13
C PRO A 96 10.06 -8.69 31.25
N VAL A 97 9.23 -9.71 31.10
CA VAL A 97 7.82 -9.69 31.48
C VAL A 97 7.67 -10.44 32.80
N TYR A 98 7.34 -9.70 33.84
CA TYR A 98 7.25 -10.19 35.20
C TYR A 98 5.90 -10.82 35.47
N ARG A 99 5.89 -11.93 36.21
CA ARG A 99 4.68 -12.58 36.72
C ARG A 99 4.57 -12.33 38.23
N ILE A 100 3.47 -11.74 38.65
CA ILE A 100 3.16 -11.49 40.07
C ILE A 100 1.78 -12.04 40.40
N TYR A 101 1.57 -12.43 41.66
CA TYR A 101 0.34 -13.06 42.12
C TYR A 101 -0.27 -12.34 43.32
N SER A 102 -1.60 -12.22 43.32
CA SER A 102 -2.39 -11.69 44.43
C SER A 102 -3.25 -12.79 45.05
N PRO A 103 -2.92 -13.30 46.25
CA PRO A 103 -3.73 -14.30 46.94
C PRO A 103 -5.15 -13.83 47.24
N SER A 104 -5.30 -12.54 47.60
CA SER A 104 -6.62 -11.96 47.93
C SER A 104 -7.54 -11.84 46.70
N ARG A 105 -6.97 -11.66 45.51
CA ARG A 105 -7.72 -11.62 44.25
C ARG A 105 -7.77 -12.96 43.54
N GLN A 106 -6.93 -13.90 43.92
CA GLN A 106 -6.66 -15.13 43.17
C GLN A 106 -6.38 -14.81 41.70
N GLU A 107 -5.42 -13.91 41.46
CA GLU A 107 -5.08 -13.37 40.15
C GLU A 107 -3.57 -13.44 39.92
N HIS A 108 -3.18 -13.96 38.76
CA HIS A 108 -1.87 -13.73 38.20
C HIS A 108 -1.89 -12.51 37.29
N PHE A 109 -0.82 -11.73 37.33
CA PHE A 109 -0.67 -10.51 36.54
C PHE A 109 0.69 -10.47 35.86
N TRP A 110 0.72 -10.00 34.61
CA TRP A 110 1.92 -9.88 33.81
C TRP A 110 2.14 -8.44 33.37
N THR A 111 3.38 -7.97 33.53
CA THR A 111 3.79 -6.65 33.07
C THR A 111 5.25 -6.62 32.62
N ILE A 112 5.53 -5.85 31.57
CA ILE A 112 6.88 -5.54 31.08
C ILE A 112 7.45 -4.27 31.74
N ASP A 113 6.60 -3.54 32.48
CA ASP A 113 6.97 -2.32 33.16
C ASP A 113 7.32 -2.62 34.61
N GLU A 114 8.60 -2.45 34.94
CA GLU A 114 9.13 -2.67 36.28
C GLU A 114 8.55 -1.69 37.31
N ALA A 115 8.21 -0.47 36.90
CA ALA A 115 7.57 0.49 37.81
C ALA A 115 6.14 0.05 38.15
N GLU A 116 5.37 -0.43 37.15
CA GLU A 116 4.03 -0.99 37.38
C GLU A 116 4.10 -2.21 38.30
N ARG A 117 5.05 -3.12 38.06
CA ARG A 117 5.29 -4.28 38.92
C ARG A 117 5.52 -3.85 40.37
N ASN A 118 6.44 -2.90 40.59
CA ASN A 118 6.83 -2.46 41.93
C ASN A 118 5.67 -1.78 42.66
N ASP A 119 4.90 -0.92 41.98
CA ASP A 119 3.72 -0.29 42.57
C ASP A 119 2.62 -1.31 42.90
N LEU A 120 2.38 -2.28 42.02
CA LEU A 120 1.39 -3.33 42.27
C LEU A 120 1.76 -4.24 43.44
N MET A 121 3.05 -4.47 43.66
CA MET A 121 3.55 -5.21 44.81
C MET A 121 3.47 -4.42 46.12
N GLN A 122 3.79 -3.12 46.09
CA GLN A 122 3.78 -2.27 47.28
C GLN A 122 2.35 -1.86 47.69
N ASN A 123 1.55 -1.41 46.72
CA ASN A 123 0.27 -0.75 46.94
C ASN A 123 -0.90 -1.52 46.32
N GLY A 124 -0.62 -2.30 45.28
CA GLY A 124 -1.65 -3.01 44.52
C GLY A 124 -2.08 -4.34 45.10
N GLY A 125 -1.51 -4.85 46.20
CA GLY A 125 -1.94 -6.11 46.84
C GLY A 125 -1.51 -7.39 46.10
N TYR A 126 -0.49 -7.32 45.24
CA TYR A 126 0.18 -8.47 44.65
C TYR A 126 1.39 -8.85 45.51
N THR A 127 1.17 -9.72 46.51
CA THR A 127 2.17 -9.99 47.56
C THR A 127 3.19 -11.06 47.18
N THR A 128 3.06 -11.68 46.02
CA THR A 128 3.93 -12.77 45.58
C THR A 128 4.58 -12.42 44.26
N ASP A 129 5.91 -12.35 44.26
CA ASP A 129 6.72 -12.23 43.05
C ASP A 129 7.10 -13.62 42.55
N GLU A 130 6.68 -13.97 41.33
CA GLU A 130 7.00 -15.24 40.69
C GLU A 130 8.10 -15.09 39.64
N ASN A 131 8.86 -14.00 39.71
CA ASN A 131 9.99 -13.64 38.86
C ASN A 131 9.60 -13.33 37.40
N VAL A 132 10.56 -13.48 36.49
CA VAL A 132 10.37 -13.25 35.05
C VAL A 132 9.73 -14.49 34.44
N GLY A 133 8.56 -14.32 33.82
CA GLY A 133 7.88 -15.40 33.11
C GLY A 133 8.45 -15.65 31.72
N PHE A 134 8.79 -14.58 31.00
CA PHE A 134 9.36 -14.58 29.65
C PHE A 134 9.92 -13.20 29.29
N TYR A 135 10.56 -13.07 28.13
CA TYR A 135 11.08 -11.81 27.60
C TYR A 135 10.38 -11.43 26.30
N ALA A 136 10.02 -10.15 26.16
CA ALA A 136 9.30 -9.60 25.01
C ALA A 136 9.86 -8.21 24.64
N SER A 137 9.40 -7.61 23.54
CA SER A 137 9.87 -6.27 23.11
C SER A 137 8.97 -5.16 23.65
N LYS A 138 9.58 -4.04 24.09
CA LYS A 138 8.85 -2.80 24.38
C LYS A 138 8.53 -1.98 23.12
N THR A 139 9.23 -2.25 22.02
CA THR A 139 9.12 -1.52 20.76
C THR A 139 8.56 -2.40 19.64
N ALA A 140 7.84 -1.79 18.71
CA ALA A 140 7.33 -2.49 17.53
C ALA A 140 8.47 -2.88 16.59
N ALA A 141 8.31 -4.02 15.91
CA ALA A 141 9.16 -4.45 14.80
C ALA A 141 8.29 -5.22 13.78
N SER A 142 8.71 -5.27 12.51
CA SER A 142 7.94 -5.87 11.41
C SER A 142 7.58 -7.34 11.62
N CYS A 143 8.38 -8.06 12.42
CA CYS A 143 8.19 -9.47 12.77
C CYS A 143 7.43 -9.69 14.08
N LEU A 144 6.91 -8.64 14.71
CA LEU A 144 6.15 -8.73 15.96
C LEU A 144 4.71 -8.27 15.80
N VAL A 145 3.86 -8.75 16.71
CA VAL A 145 2.48 -8.30 16.87
C VAL A 145 2.30 -7.61 18.22
N PRO A 146 1.42 -6.58 18.30
CA PRO A 146 1.10 -5.92 19.56
C PRO A 146 0.30 -6.85 20.49
N VAL A 147 0.67 -6.88 21.76
CA VAL A 147 -0.07 -7.59 22.81
C VAL A 147 -0.81 -6.57 23.67
N TYR A 148 -2.14 -6.54 23.54
CA TYR A 148 -3.03 -5.67 24.29
C TYR A 148 -3.40 -6.31 25.62
N ARG A 149 -3.55 -5.51 26.68
CA ARG A 149 -4.11 -5.97 27.96
C ARG A 149 -5.50 -5.40 28.16
N PHE A 150 -6.41 -6.23 28.63
CA PHE A 150 -7.77 -5.87 28.98
C PHE A 150 -7.99 -6.09 30.48
N SER A 151 -8.81 -5.26 31.11
CA SER A 151 -9.21 -5.42 32.52
C SER A 151 -10.71 -5.58 32.67
N ASN A 152 -11.12 -6.46 33.57
CA ASN A 152 -12.51 -6.62 33.98
C ASN A 152 -12.64 -6.27 35.47
N THR A 153 -13.39 -5.22 35.78
CA THR A 153 -13.55 -4.71 37.14
C THR A 153 -14.43 -5.63 38.00
N THR A 154 -15.44 -6.26 37.41
CA THR A 154 -16.33 -7.21 38.10
C THR A 154 -15.59 -8.48 38.52
N LEU A 155 -14.81 -9.07 37.61
CA LEU A 155 -14.01 -10.27 37.89
C LEU A 155 -12.74 -9.94 38.67
N ARG A 156 -12.27 -8.68 38.63
CA ARG A 156 -10.95 -8.24 39.09
C ARG A 156 -9.86 -9.11 38.45
N LYS A 157 -9.84 -9.08 37.11
CA LYS A 157 -8.94 -9.89 36.27
C LYS A 157 -8.37 -9.10 35.10
N HIS A 158 -7.20 -9.53 34.66
CA HIS A 158 -6.58 -9.08 33.42
C HIS A 158 -6.44 -10.22 32.40
N ARG A 159 -6.44 -9.85 31.12
CA ARG A 159 -6.26 -10.78 30.00
C ARG A 159 -5.58 -10.11 28.84
N PHE A 160 -4.71 -10.84 28.14
CA PHE A 160 -4.12 -10.39 26.89
C PHE A 160 -5.01 -10.71 25.68
N ALA A 161 -4.93 -9.85 24.67
CA ALA A 161 -5.51 -10.04 23.34
C ALA A 161 -4.51 -9.59 22.27
N ILE A 162 -4.39 -10.39 21.21
CA ILE A 162 -3.40 -10.23 20.15
C ILE A 162 -4.14 -9.87 18.85
N THR A 163 -5.14 -10.67 18.47
CA THR A 163 -5.91 -10.45 17.23
C THR A 163 -7.07 -9.47 17.44
N GLU A 164 -7.55 -8.87 16.36
CA GLU A 164 -8.74 -8.00 16.38
C GLU A 164 -9.97 -8.74 16.90
N ALA A 165 -10.24 -9.96 16.40
CA ALA A 165 -11.35 -10.78 16.88
C ALA A 165 -11.29 -11.07 18.39
N GLN A 166 -10.10 -11.27 18.97
CA GLN A 166 -9.94 -11.42 20.42
C GLN A 166 -10.28 -10.13 21.18
N ARG A 167 -9.83 -8.98 20.67
CA ARG A 167 -10.13 -7.66 21.26
C ARG A 167 -11.64 -7.38 21.22
N ASP A 168 -12.29 -7.64 20.09
CA ASP A 168 -13.73 -7.42 19.92
C ASP A 168 -14.55 -8.34 20.82
N ALA A 169 -14.16 -9.61 20.94
CA ALA A 169 -14.81 -10.56 21.83
C ALA A 169 -14.72 -10.14 23.31
N LEU A 170 -13.56 -9.64 23.77
CA LEU A 170 -13.42 -9.12 25.13
C LEU A 170 -14.20 -7.82 25.34
N ALA A 171 -14.14 -6.89 24.38
CA ALA A 171 -14.89 -5.64 24.45
C ALA A 171 -16.41 -5.88 24.52
N SER A 172 -16.93 -6.81 23.72
CA SER A 172 -18.35 -7.18 23.70
C SER A 172 -18.85 -7.80 25.03
N THR A 173 -17.93 -8.26 25.88
CA THR A 173 -18.22 -8.89 27.18
C THR A 173 -17.84 -7.99 28.37
N GLY A 174 -17.70 -6.68 28.13
CA GLY A 174 -17.50 -5.68 29.19
C GLY A 174 -16.07 -5.57 29.72
N TRP A 175 -15.08 -6.15 29.03
CA TRP A 175 -13.67 -5.90 29.35
C TRP A 175 -13.22 -4.55 28.78
N VAL A 176 -12.41 -3.83 29.54
CA VAL A 176 -11.88 -2.51 29.16
C VAL A 176 -10.47 -2.65 28.61
N ASN A 177 -10.23 -2.15 27.39
CA ASN A 177 -8.92 -2.16 26.76
C ASN A 177 -7.97 -1.18 27.48
N GLN A 178 -6.82 -1.66 27.94
CA GLN A 178 -5.76 -0.86 28.57
C GLN A 178 -4.59 -0.54 27.63
N GLY A 179 -4.76 -0.79 26.33
CA GLY A 179 -3.77 -0.55 25.29
C GLY A 179 -2.72 -1.64 25.16
N ILE A 180 -1.73 -1.38 24.31
CA ILE A 180 -0.57 -2.24 24.06
C ILE A 180 0.32 -2.23 25.30
N LYS A 181 0.73 -3.40 25.77
CA LYS A 181 1.70 -3.52 26.88
C LYS A 181 3.08 -3.93 26.41
N PHE A 182 3.17 -4.73 25.37
CA PHE A 182 4.43 -5.13 24.75
C PHE A 182 4.17 -5.71 23.35
N TYR A 183 5.23 -6.06 22.64
CA TYR A 183 5.21 -6.71 21.35
C TYR A 183 5.88 -8.09 21.46
N ALA A 184 5.27 -9.09 20.82
CA ALA A 184 5.72 -10.48 20.86
C ALA A 184 5.70 -11.10 19.45
N ALA A 185 6.43 -12.18 19.24
CA ALA A 185 6.36 -12.92 17.98
C ALA A 185 5.03 -13.69 17.91
N PRO A 186 4.36 -13.78 16.77
CA PRO A 186 3.05 -14.43 16.68
C PRO A 186 3.17 -15.98 16.67
N GLU A 187 2.15 -16.70 17.17
CA GLU A 187 2.10 -18.19 17.27
C GLU A 187 2.29 -18.87 15.91
N SER A 188 1.62 -18.34 14.90
CA SER A 188 1.91 -18.54 13.48
C SER A 188 2.41 -17.22 12.94
N ALA A 189 3.21 -17.21 11.86
CA ALA A 189 3.38 -15.97 11.09
C ALA A 189 1.98 -15.34 10.90
N PRO A 190 1.82 -14.01 11.02
CA PRO A 190 0.54 -13.38 10.71
C PRO A 190 0.09 -13.91 9.35
N PRO A 191 -1.22 -14.08 9.07
CA PRO A 191 -1.66 -14.37 7.71
C PRO A 191 -0.96 -13.35 6.82
N VAL A 192 0.01 -13.80 6.03
CA VAL A 192 0.74 -12.89 5.16
C VAL A 192 -0.29 -12.60 4.09
N ASP A 193 -0.83 -11.37 4.11
CA ASP A 193 -1.55 -10.84 2.97
C ASP A 193 -0.65 -11.12 1.76
N THR A 194 -1.05 -12.07 0.92
CA THR A 194 -0.23 -12.60 -0.18
C THR A 194 -1.03 -12.63 -1.45
N LYS A 195 -2.35 -12.48 -1.36
CA LYS A 195 -3.24 -12.44 -2.50
C LYS A 195 -3.96 -11.11 -2.52
N PHE A 196 -4.17 -10.57 -3.70
CA PHE A 196 -5.04 -9.43 -3.88
C PHE A 196 -5.45 -9.33 -5.34
N THR A 197 -6.51 -8.57 -5.61
CA THR A 197 -6.95 -8.27 -6.97
C THR A 197 -6.82 -6.77 -7.25
N PHE A 198 -6.47 -6.43 -8.49
CA PHE A 198 -6.79 -5.13 -9.06
C PHE A 198 -7.65 -5.30 -10.32
N ALA A 199 -8.51 -4.33 -10.57
CA ALA A 199 -9.38 -4.31 -11.74
C ALA A 199 -8.80 -3.41 -12.83
N VAL A 200 -9.02 -3.75 -14.08
CA VAL A 200 -8.69 -2.93 -15.25
C VAL A 200 -9.95 -2.74 -16.09
N ILE A 201 -10.45 -1.52 -16.09
CA ILE A 201 -11.63 -1.06 -16.82
C ILE A 201 -11.17 -0.68 -18.23
N PRO A 202 -11.79 -1.27 -19.29
CA PRO A 202 -11.47 -0.93 -20.67
C PRO A 202 -12.05 0.43 -21.06
N ASP A 203 -11.85 0.83 -22.31
CA ASP A 203 -12.41 2.01 -22.95
C ASP A 203 -13.93 2.07 -22.82
N THR A 204 -14.44 3.06 -22.07
CA THR A 204 -15.85 3.09 -21.68
C THR A 204 -16.71 3.87 -22.67
N GLN A 205 -16.23 4.97 -23.26
CA GLN A 205 -16.87 5.71 -24.38
C GLN A 205 -18.42 5.64 -24.41
N ASN A 206 -18.96 4.70 -25.18
CA ASN A 206 -20.40 4.47 -25.39
C ASN A 206 -21.17 4.15 -24.10
N GLU A 207 -20.51 3.84 -23.00
CA GLU A 207 -21.11 3.55 -21.71
C GLU A 207 -21.71 4.77 -21.05
N VAL A 208 -21.19 5.98 -21.32
CA VAL A 208 -21.63 7.24 -20.71
C VAL A 208 -22.59 8.05 -21.58
N LEU A 209 -22.97 7.53 -22.75
CA LEU A 209 -23.86 8.22 -23.70
C LEU A 209 -25.33 8.28 -23.28
N THR A 210 -25.80 7.33 -22.47
CA THR A 210 -27.18 7.30 -22.00
C THR A 210 -27.33 8.04 -20.67
N THR A 211 -28.55 8.47 -20.33
CA THR A 211 -28.84 9.02 -19.01
C THR A 211 -28.54 7.99 -17.92
N PRO A 212 -28.00 8.40 -16.75
CA PRO A 212 -27.75 7.50 -15.63
C PRO A 212 -28.99 6.70 -15.17
N PRO A 213 -28.80 5.52 -14.53
CA PRO A 213 -27.52 4.88 -14.27
C PRO A 213 -26.88 4.34 -15.56
N THR A 214 -25.61 4.67 -15.77
CA THR A 214 -24.86 4.27 -16.97
C THR A 214 -24.30 2.85 -16.83
N ARG A 215 -23.77 2.26 -17.93
CA ARG A 215 -23.05 0.98 -17.84
C ARG A 215 -21.80 1.09 -16.95
N LEU A 216 -21.15 2.25 -16.96
CA LEU A 216 -20.05 2.58 -16.06
C LEU A 216 -20.52 2.62 -14.60
N THR A 217 -21.62 3.32 -14.31
CA THR A 217 -22.22 3.37 -12.95
C THR A 217 -22.46 1.95 -12.41
N HIS A 218 -23.07 1.07 -13.22
CA HIS A 218 -23.29 -0.32 -12.83
C HIS A 218 -21.97 -1.07 -12.59
N ARG A 219 -20.95 -0.87 -13.44
CA ARG A 219 -19.64 -1.54 -13.26
C ARG A 219 -18.99 -1.12 -11.94
N LEU A 220 -18.95 0.18 -11.66
CA LEU A 220 -18.29 0.71 -10.47
C LEU A 220 -19.01 0.30 -9.19
N GLN A 221 -20.35 0.30 -9.18
CA GLN A 221 -21.13 -0.22 -8.06
C GLN A 221 -20.80 -1.69 -7.78
N TRP A 222 -20.77 -2.52 -8.83
CA TRP A 222 -20.43 -3.94 -8.68
C TRP A 222 -19.02 -4.14 -8.10
N LEU A 223 -18.04 -3.35 -8.53
CA LEU A 223 -16.66 -3.44 -7.98
C LEU A 223 -16.63 -3.12 -6.50
N VAL A 224 -17.36 -2.10 -6.04
CA VAL A 224 -17.45 -1.73 -4.62
C VAL A 224 -18.19 -2.81 -3.83
N ASP A 225 -19.34 -3.27 -4.32
CA ASP A 225 -20.14 -4.31 -3.66
C ASP A 225 -19.37 -5.63 -3.49
N ASN A 226 -18.47 -5.94 -4.43
CA ASN A 226 -17.68 -7.17 -4.44
C ASN A 226 -16.26 -6.97 -3.90
N ARG A 227 -15.91 -5.77 -3.40
CA ARG A 227 -14.53 -5.41 -2.99
C ARG A 227 -13.92 -6.44 -2.06
N SER A 228 -14.63 -6.82 -0.99
CA SER A 228 -14.13 -7.80 -0.02
C SER A 228 -13.99 -9.20 -0.61
N SER A 229 -14.92 -9.62 -1.46
CA SER A 229 -14.89 -10.97 -2.07
C SER A 229 -13.77 -11.14 -3.10
N LEU A 230 -13.42 -10.05 -3.79
CA LEU A 230 -12.34 -10.02 -4.77
C LEU A 230 -10.99 -9.73 -4.13
N ASP A 231 -10.97 -9.29 -2.87
CA ASP A 231 -9.84 -8.60 -2.28
C ASP A 231 -9.31 -7.47 -3.20
N LEU A 232 -10.23 -6.61 -3.63
CA LEU A 232 -9.96 -5.56 -4.60
C LEU A 232 -9.23 -4.39 -3.94
N ARG A 233 -7.99 -4.14 -4.38
CA ARG A 233 -7.09 -3.13 -3.80
C ARG A 233 -6.91 -1.89 -4.66
N PHE A 234 -7.11 -1.99 -5.97
CA PHE A 234 -6.89 -0.88 -6.90
C PHE A 234 -7.74 -1.04 -8.17
N VAL A 235 -8.13 0.08 -8.80
CA VAL A 235 -8.83 0.10 -10.09
C VAL A 235 -8.06 0.94 -11.12
N LEU A 236 -7.71 0.35 -12.25
CA LEU A 236 -7.15 1.03 -13.41
C LEU A 236 -8.26 1.27 -14.43
N HIS A 237 -8.21 2.37 -15.17
CA HIS A 237 -8.97 2.56 -16.41
C HIS A 237 -8.00 2.91 -17.53
N THR A 238 -8.15 2.27 -18.69
CA THR A 238 -7.21 2.42 -19.82
C THR A 238 -7.50 3.64 -20.70
N GLY A 239 -8.20 4.67 -20.20
CA GLY A 239 -8.61 5.84 -20.98
C GLY A 239 -9.77 5.61 -21.95
N ASP A 240 -10.06 6.64 -22.74
CA ASP A 240 -11.30 6.82 -23.49
C ASP A 240 -12.53 6.62 -22.59
N VAL A 241 -12.58 7.44 -21.54
CA VAL A 241 -13.65 7.49 -20.55
C VAL A 241 -14.94 8.02 -21.18
N VAL A 242 -14.81 9.04 -22.01
CA VAL A 242 -15.93 9.60 -22.79
C VAL A 242 -15.79 9.24 -24.27
N ASN A 243 -16.86 9.37 -25.04
CA ASN A 243 -16.82 9.16 -26.49
C ASN A 243 -16.43 10.45 -27.23
N TRP A 244 -16.75 11.62 -26.70
CA TRP A 244 -16.26 12.93 -27.14
C TRP A 244 -16.83 13.99 -26.20
N ASP A 245 -16.26 15.19 -26.24
CA ASP A 245 -16.83 16.31 -25.50
C ASP A 245 -17.97 17.00 -26.26
N THR A 246 -18.92 17.56 -25.51
CA THR A 246 -20.02 18.39 -26.01
C THR A 246 -20.03 19.71 -25.23
N PRO A 247 -20.65 20.81 -25.73
CA PRO A 247 -20.61 22.10 -25.04
C PRO A 247 -21.16 22.10 -23.60
N ASP A 248 -22.00 21.13 -23.25
CA ASP A 248 -22.54 20.92 -21.91
C ASP A 248 -21.71 19.94 -21.06
N HIS A 249 -20.64 19.37 -21.61
CA HIS A 249 -19.74 18.40 -21.00
C HIS A 249 -20.45 17.18 -20.40
N ILE A 250 -21.64 16.83 -20.90
CA ILE A 250 -22.54 15.89 -20.22
C ILE A 250 -21.94 14.49 -20.05
N GLN A 251 -21.07 14.05 -20.96
CA GLN A 251 -20.39 12.76 -20.84
C GLN A 251 -19.39 12.74 -19.69
N TYR A 252 -18.64 13.84 -19.49
CA TYR A 252 -17.74 14.00 -18.35
C TYR A 252 -18.50 14.09 -17.03
N VAL A 253 -19.63 14.82 -17.00
CA VAL A 253 -20.50 14.88 -15.82
C VAL A 253 -20.94 13.48 -15.40
N ARG A 254 -21.49 12.69 -16.34
CA ARG A 254 -21.95 11.32 -16.06
C ARG A 254 -20.83 10.38 -15.65
N ALA A 255 -19.66 10.48 -16.29
CA ALA A 255 -18.49 9.70 -15.92
C ALA A 255 -18.05 10.05 -14.50
N SER A 256 -17.93 11.34 -14.20
CA SER A 256 -17.53 11.84 -12.88
C SER A 256 -18.48 11.40 -11.77
N GLU A 257 -19.80 11.57 -11.98
CA GLU A 257 -20.85 11.13 -11.04
C GLU A 257 -20.79 9.61 -10.81
N ALA A 258 -20.57 8.81 -11.86
CA ALA A 258 -20.39 7.37 -11.70
C ALA A 258 -19.15 7.06 -10.84
N THR A 259 -18.05 7.78 -11.05
CA THR A 259 -16.80 7.61 -10.31
C THR A 259 -16.90 7.98 -8.83
N GLU A 260 -17.88 8.79 -8.42
CA GLU A 260 -18.13 9.10 -6.99
C GLU A 260 -18.39 7.84 -6.15
N ILE A 261 -18.82 6.75 -6.78
CA ILE A 261 -18.95 5.43 -6.14
C ILE A 261 -17.60 4.95 -5.57
N LEU A 262 -16.51 5.13 -6.33
CA LEU A 262 -15.17 4.77 -5.88
C LEU A 262 -14.66 5.73 -4.81
N ASP A 263 -14.94 7.03 -4.98
CA ASP A 263 -14.57 8.07 -4.01
C ASP A 263 -15.19 7.80 -2.64
N ALA A 264 -16.51 7.56 -2.61
CA ALA A 264 -17.25 7.28 -1.39
C ALA A 264 -16.79 5.99 -0.71
N ALA A 265 -16.35 5.00 -1.49
CA ALA A 265 -15.80 3.75 -0.97
C ALA A 265 -14.33 3.85 -0.52
N GLY A 266 -13.64 4.96 -0.82
CA GLY A 266 -12.19 5.09 -0.62
C GLY A 266 -11.39 4.00 -1.35
N LEU A 267 -11.88 3.54 -2.51
CA LEU A 267 -11.19 2.54 -3.33
C LEU A 267 -10.26 3.27 -4.29
N PRO A 268 -8.93 3.13 -4.17
CA PRO A 268 -8.01 3.89 -5.00
C PRO A 268 -8.11 3.45 -6.46
N TYR A 269 -8.01 4.45 -7.35
CA TYR A 269 -8.10 4.25 -8.78
C TYR A 269 -7.20 5.23 -9.54
N VAL A 270 -6.99 4.99 -10.83
CA VAL A 270 -6.46 5.98 -11.77
C VAL A 270 -7.05 5.78 -13.16
N TYR A 271 -7.32 6.88 -13.87
CA TYR A 271 -7.72 6.86 -15.27
C TYR A 271 -6.53 7.29 -16.14
N ALA A 272 -6.12 6.43 -17.07
CA ALA A 272 -5.36 6.89 -18.23
C ALA A 272 -6.26 7.82 -19.05
N ILE A 273 -5.63 8.66 -19.87
CA ILE A 273 -6.34 9.59 -20.76
C ILE A 273 -6.15 9.08 -22.18
N GLY A 274 -7.26 8.80 -22.85
CA GLY A 274 -7.28 8.45 -24.26
C GLY A 274 -7.49 9.65 -25.15
N ASN A 275 -7.53 9.46 -26.47
CA ASN A 275 -7.71 10.57 -27.40
C ASN A 275 -9.12 11.18 -27.31
N HIS A 276 -10.13 10.42 -26.88
CA HIS A 276 -11.49 10.91 -26.70
C HIS A 276 -11.66 11.78 -25.43
N ASP A 277 -10.69 11.71 -24.52
CA ASP A 277 -10.67 12.41 -23.23
C ASP A 277 -9.99 13.79 -23.30
N THR A 278 -9.69 14.28 -24.51
CA THR A 278 -9.01 15.56 -24.75
C THR A 278 -9.75 16.37 -25.81
N ALA A 279 -9.32 17.61 -26.08
CA ALA A 279 -9.85 18.40 -27.19
C ALA A 279 -9.50 17.85 -28.59
N ALA A 280 -8.81 16.71 -28.70
CA ALA A 280 -8.37 16.13 -29.97
C ALA A 280 -9.52 15.48 -30.74
N VAL A 281 -10.59 15.05 -30.07
CA VAL A 281 -11.73 14.37 -30.71
C VAL A 281 -12.99 15.22 -30.58
N CYS A 282 -13.69 15.37 -31.69
CA CYS A 282 -14.91 16.15 -31.80
C CYS A 282 -16.15 15.24 -31.87
N PRO A 283 -17.37 15.79 -31.70
CA PRO A 283 -18.60 15.04 -31.89
C PRO A 283 -18.60 14.24 -33.19
N GLY A 284 -18.87 12.94 -33.07
CA GLY A 284 -18.72 11.97 -34.16
C GLY A 284 -17.45 11.12 -34.09
N GLY A 285 -16.60 11.31 -33.08
CA GLY A 285 -15.47 10.42 -32.76
C GLY A 285 -14.25 10.59 -33.68
N SER A 286 -14.25 11.61 -34.53
CA SER A 286 -13.13 11.93 -35.42
C SER A 286 -12.26 13.04 -34.83
N ALA A 287 -11.00 13.09 -35.28
CA ALA A 287 -10.09 14.16 -34.89
C ALA A 287 -10.69 15.53 -35.22
N CYS A 288 -10.65 16.45 -34.26
CA CYS A 288 -11.06 17.83 -34.46
C CYS A 288 -10.17 18.51 -35.51
N PRO A 289 -10.69 19.45 -36.32
CA PRO A 289 -9.88 20.26 -37.21
C PRO A 289 -8.82 21.08 -36.44
N GLY A 290 -7.74 21.43 -37.12
CA GLY A 290 -6.67 22.28 -36.58
C GLY A 290 -5.48 21.49 -36.05
N ASN A 291 -4.84 22.00 -35.00
CA ASN A 291 -3.63 21.39 -34.44
C ASN A 291 -3.99 20.27 -33.46
N VAL A 292 -4.28 19.08 -34.00
CA VAL A 292 -4.66 17.89 -33.22
C VAL A 292 -3.60 17.53 -32.17
N ASN A 293 -2.30 17.75 -32.45
CA ASN A 293 -1.24 17.49 -31.48
C ASN A 293 -1.33 18.40 -30.24
N ALA A 294 -1.62 19.70 -30.43
CA ALA A 294 -1.83 20.61 -29.31
C ALA A 294 -3.13 20.26 -28.56
N ASN A 295 -4.20 19.96 -29.29
CA ASN A 295 -5.48 19.56 -28.72
C ASN A 295 -5.41 18.24 -27.93
N LEU A 296 -4.48 17.35 -28.27
CA LEU A 296 -4.21 16.13 -27.50
C LEU A 296 -3.69 16.42 -26.08
N ARG A 297 -3.12 17.61 -25.86
CA ARG A 297 -2.61 18.04 -24.54
C ARG A 297 -3.57 18.98 -23.81
N ASP A 298 -4.69 19.33 -24.43
CA ASP A 298 -5.78 20.03 -23.78
C ASP A 298 -6.73 19.02 -23.13
N THR A 299 -6.50 18.83 -21.83
CA THR A 299 -7.23 17.95 -20.92
C THR A 299 -7.93 18.77 -19.83
N SER A 300 -8.20 20.04 -20.10
CA SER A 300 -8.79 20.97 -19.13
C SER A 300 -10.15 20.50 -18.64
N THR A 301 -11.04 20.09 -19.55
CA THR A 301 -12.35 19.52 -19.20
C THR A 301 -12.22 18.26 -18.36
N PHE A 302 -11.31 17.34 -18.73
CA PHE A 302 -11.08 16.10 -17.98
C PHE A 302 -10.64 16.41 -16.55
N ASN A 303 -9.61 17.24 -16.37
CA ASN A 303 -9.07 17.57 -15.06
C ASN A 303 -10.03 18.41 -14.19
N ALA A 304 -10.98 19.13 -14.79
CA ALA A 304 -12.05 19.81 -14.05
C ALA A 304 -13.03 18.81 -13.40
N HIS A 305 -13.30 17.67 -14.05
CA HIS A 305 -14.20 16.62 -13.54
C HIS A 305 -13.47 15.55 -12.73
N PHE A 306 -12.19 15.34 -13.00
CA PHE A 306 -11.32 14.41 -12.29
C PHE A 306 -10.12 15.14 -11.67
N PRO A 307 -10.35 16.07 -10.71
CA PRO A 307 -9.26 16.80 -10.08
C PRO A 307 -8.39 15.87 -9.24
N LEU A 308 -7.12 16.26 -9.04
CA LEU A 308 -6.13 15.50 -8.28
C LEU A 308 -6.61 15.04 -6.89
N THR A 309 -7.50 15.82 -6.26
CA THR A 309 -8.06 15.55 -4.93
C THR A 309 -8.86 14.26 -4.83
N ARG A 310 -9.32 13.68 -5.96
CA ARG A 310 -10.05 12.40 -5.97
C ARG A 310 -9.13 11.19 -5.81
N PHE A 311 -7.86 11.32 -6.19
CA PHE A 311 -6.95 10.18 -6.28
C PHE A 311 -6.18 9.96 -4.97
N THR A 312 -6.77 9.18 -4.07
CA THR A 312 -6.25 8.96 -2.70
C THR A 312 -4.87 8.31 -2.62
N ALA A 313 -4.47 7.56 -3.65
CA ALA A 313 -3.18 6.91 -3.74
C ALA A 313 -2.11 7.74 -4.49
N LEU A 314 -2.41 8.98 -4.89
CA LEU A 314 -1.51 9.84 -5.67
C LEU A 314 -0.23 10.18 -4.90
N GLY A 315 0.92 9.83 -5.47
CA GLY A 315 2.24 10.22 -4.97
C GLY A 315 2.82 11.46 -5.66
N GLY A 316 2.44 11.71 -6.92
CA GLY A 316 2.86 12.92 -7.63
C GLY A 316 2.48 12.94 -9.11
N VAL A 317 2.68 14.10 -9.74
CA VAL A 317 2.33 14.39 -11.13
C VAL A 317 3.48 15.05 -11.87
N TYR A 318 3.50 14.91 -13.19
CA TYR A 318 4.46 15.63 -14.05
C TYR A 318 4.11 17.12 -14.17
N GLU A 319 2.86 17.42 -14.52
CA GLU A 319 2.36 18.79 -14.69
C GLU A 319 1.45 19.14 -13.49
N PRO A 320 1.71 20.25 -12.78
CA PRO A 320 0.85 20.67 -11.68
C PRO A 320 -0.61 20.79 -12.09
N GLY A 321 -1.50 20.17 -11.30
CA GLY A 321 -2.94 20.22 -11.54
C GLY A 321 -3.47 19.26 -12.61
N LYS A 322 -2.61 18.43 -13.22
CA LYS A 322 -3.01 17.46 -14.26
C LYS A 322 -2.75 16.01 -13.84
N ILE A 323 -3.76 15.15 -13.94
CA ILE A 323 -3.63 13.72 -13.65
C ILE A 323 -3.00 12.92 -14.81
N ASP A 324 -2.93 13.53 -16.00
CA ASP A 324 -2.50 12.97 -17.28
C ASP A 324 -1.24 12.11 -17.18
N ASN A 325 -0.27 12.55 -16.36
CA ASN A 325 0.91 11.77 -16.02
C ASN A 325 1.09 11.81 -14.51
N SER A 326 0.92 10.67 -13.87
CA SER A 326 0.85 10.54 -12.42
C SER A 326 1.44 9.22 -11.95
N TYR A 327 1.91 9.19 -10.72
CA TYR A 327 2.23 7.93 -10.07
C TYR A 327 1.46 7.78 -8.77
N HIS A 328 1.07 6.55 -8.49
CA HIS A 328 0.31 6.17 -7.32
C HIS A 328 0.99 5.00 -6.62
N THR A 329 0.94 4.97 -5.30
CA THR A 329 1.52 3.87 -4.51
C THR A 329 0.47 3.22 -3.63
N PHE A 330 0.62 1.91 -3.46
CA PHE A 330 -0.19 1.13 -2.52
C PHE A 330 0.59 -0.11 -2.08
N SER A 331 0.20 -0.69 -0.94
CA SER A 331 0.76 -1.95 -0.46
C SER A 331 -0.32 -3.03 -0.46
N ALA A 332 0.01 -4.20 -1.02
CA ALA A 332 -0.89 -5.34 -1.11
C ALA A 332 -0.11 -6.63 -1.38
N GLY A 333 -0.63 -7.76 -0.88
CA GLY A 333 0.08 -9.03 -1.01
C GLY A 333 1.45 -9.01 -0.34
N GLY A 334 1.62 -8.18 0.70
CA GLY A 334 2.86 -8.07 1.46
C GLY A 334 4.00 -7.38 0.71
N LEU A 335 3.70 -6.74 -0.43
CA LEU A 335 4.65 -6.03 -1.28
C LEU A 335 4.18 -4.60 -1.56
N ASP A 336 5.13 -3.75 -1.95
CA ASP A 336 4.84 -2.39 -2.40
C ASP A 336 4.65 -2.33 -3.92
N TRP A 337 3.68 -1.53 -4.34
CA TRP A 337 3.26 -1.38 -5.73
C TRP A 337 3.26 0.08 -6.14
N LEU A 338 3.68 0.33 -7.38
CA LEU A 338 3.61 1.64 -8.01
C LEU A 338 2.83 1.53 -9.31
N VAL A 339 1.77 2.32 -9.44
CA VAL A 339 1.08 2.52 -10.72
C VAL A 339 1.64 3.79 -11.34
N LEU A 340 2.28 3.68 -12.50
CA LEU A 340 2.72 4.82 -13.29
C LEU A 340 1.74 5.01 -14.45
N ASN A 341 0.92 6.06 -14.35
CA ASN A 341 -0.05 6.46 -15.36
C ASN A 341 0.60 7.45 -16.32
N LEU A 342 0.54 7.17 -17.62
CA LEU A 342 1.14 8.00 -18.66
C LEU A 342 0.09 8.43 -19.68
N GLU A 343 0.22 9.69 -20.09
CA GLU A 343 -0.60 10.27 -21.15
C GLU A 343 -0.46 9.48 -22.45
N LEU A 344 -1.49 9.55 -23.30
CA LEU A 344 -1.45 8.93 -24.62
C LEU A 344 -0.28 9.47 -25.47
N TRP A 345 0.51 8.55 -26.04
CA TRP A 345 1.66 8.83 -26.91
C TRP A 345 2.59 9.88 -26.30
N ALA A 346 3.04 9.56 -25.09
CA ALA A 346 3.69 10.46 -24.14
C ALA A 346 4.77 11.36 -24.74
N ARG A 347 4.78 12.61 -24.32
CA ARG A 347 5.85 13.56 -24.61
C ARG A 347 7.16 13.09 -23.99
N THR A 348 8.29 13.46 -24.60
CA THR A 348 9.62 13.11 -24.06
C THR A 348 9.81 13.62 -22.64
N GLY A 349 9.31 14.82 -22.32
CA GLY A 349 9.35 15.36 -20.96
C GLY A 349 8.60 14.51 -19.93
N ALA A 350 7.44 13.95 -20.29
CA ALA A 350 6.70 13.04 -19.43
C ALA A 350 7.43 11.70 -19.25
N VAL A 351 8.05 11.19 -20.33
CA VAL A 351 8.91 10.00 -20.28
C VAL A 351 10.13 10.22 -19.38
N ASP A 352 10.78 11.38 -19.47
CA ASP A 352 11.94 11.71 -18.65
C ASP A 352 11.56 11.92 -17.18
N TRP A 353 10.41 12.52 -16.90
CA TRP A 353 9.85 12.56 -15.55
C TRP A 353 9.55 11.16 -15.01
N ALA A 354 8.94 10.29 -15.82
CA ALA A 354 8.68 8.91 -15.43
C ALA A 354 9.96 8.13 -15.08
N LYS A 355 11.07 8.39 -15.80
CA LYS A 355 12.38 7.81 -15.47
C LYS A 355 12.83 8.19 -14.06
N THR A 356 12.60 9.43 -13.61
CA THR A 356 12.97 9.86 -12.26
C THR A 356 12.10 9.17 -11.21
N VAL A 357 10.80 9.05 -11.46
CA VAL A 357 9.87 8.31 -10.58
C VAL A 357 10.32 6.86 -10.44
N LEU A 358 10.54 6.13 -11.54
CA LEU A 358 10.93 4.72 -11.47
C LEU A 358 12.29 4.52 -10.77
N ALA A 359 13.25 5.42 -11.00
CA ALA A 359 14.56 5.38 -10.34
C ALA A 359 14.47 5.60 -8.82
N GLN A 360 13.50 6.40 -8.35
CA GLN A 360 13.26 6.67 -6.93
C GLN A 360 12.50 5.55 -6.21
N HIS A 361 11.88 4.63 -6.95
CA HIS A 361 11.02 3.57 -6.39
C HIS A 361 11.51 2.15 -6.73
N PRO A 362 12.81 1.82 -6.55
CA PRO A 362 13.36 0.54 -7.01
C PRO A 362 12.76 -0.69 -6.28
N ARG A 363 12.17 -0.49 -5.10
CA ARG A 363 11.54 -1.54 -4.28
C ARG A 363 10.06 -1.80 -4.57
N HIS A 364 9.45 -1.05 -5.50
CA HIS A 364 8.05 -1.23 -5.85
C HIS A 364 7.90 -2.13 -7.08
N ASN A 365 6.89 -3.00 -7.09
CA ASN A 365 6.43 -3.67 -8.30
C ASN A 365 5.65 -2.67 -9.17
N VAL A 366 6.15 -2.38 -10.37
CA VAL A 366 5.61 -1.30 -11.20
C VAL A 366 4.58 -1.83 -12.20
N ILE A 367 3.43 -1.16 -12.22
CA ILE A 367 2.35 -1.30 -13.21
C ILE A 367 2.33 -0.02 -14.05
N ILE A 368 2.56 -0.14 -15.35
CA ILE A 368 2.37 0.98 -16.30
C ILE A 368 0.92 0.96 -16.79
N ASN A 369 0.24 2.11 -16.73
CA ASN A 369 -1.09 2.30 -17.29
C ASN A 369 -1.02 3.42 -18.34
N THR A 370 -1.45 3.14 -19.57
CA THR A 370 -1.51 4.14 -20.64
C THR A 370 -2.56 3.75 -21.65
N HIS A 371 -3.10 4.71 -22.41
CA HIS A 371 -4.20 4.41 -23.30
C HIS A 371 -3.80 3.55 -24.50
N SER A 372 -2.74 3.91 -25.24
CA SER A 372 -2.23 3.08 -26.36
C SER A 372 -0.86 2.51 -26.06
N HIS A 373 -0.72 1.19 -26.24
CA HIS A 373 0.57 0.51 -26.16
C HIS A 373 0.71 -0.67 -27.12
N LEU A 374 -0.19 -1.66 -27.02
CA LEU A 374 -0.26 -2.76 -27.97
C LEU A 374 -1.30 -2.48 -29.03
N ASN A 375 -1.05 -2.96 -30.24
CA ASN A 375 -2.04 -2.99 -31.30
C ASN A 375 -2.87 -4.28 -31.29
N GLY A 376 -3.84 -4.38 -32.21
CA GLY A 376 -4.75 -5.53 -32.30
C GLY A 376 -4.09 -6.89 -32.57
N SER A 377 -2.84 -6.94 -33.05
CA SER A 377 -2.09 -8.18 -33.20
C SER A 377 -1.25 -8.54 -31.96
N GLY A 378 -1.34 -7.75 -30.88
CA GLY A 378 -0.47 -7.85 -29.72
C GLY A 378 0.96 -7.39 -29.98
N ALA A 379 1.24 -6.67 -31.08
CA ALA A 379 2.55 -6.04 -31.27
C ALA A 379 2.61 -4.70 -30.52
N ILE A 380 3.78 -4.31 -30.01
CA ILE A 380 3.97 -2.95 -29.49
C ILE A 380 3.79 -1.98 -30.65
N GLU A 381 2.93 -0.99 -30.47
CA GLU A 381 2.56 -0.06 -31.53
C GLU A 381 3.76 0.82 -31.94
N GLN A 382 3.97 0.89 -33.25
CA GLN A 382 5.08 1.64 -33.85
C GLN A 382 4.71 3.09 -34.18
N SER A 383 3.41 3.36 -34.35
CA SER A 383 2.87 4.68 -34.64
C SER A 383 2.50 5.42 -33.36
N ASN A 384 2.38 6.74 -33.46
CA ASN A 384 1.85 7.63 -32.43
C ASN A 384 0.49 8.22 -32.86
N GLY A 385 -0.28 7.49 -33.65
CA GLY A 385 -1.53 7.97 -34.26
C GLY A 385 -1.38 9.07 -35.31
N GLY A 386 -0.15 9.49 -35.63
CA GLY A 386 0.13 10.58 -36.58
C GLY A 386 0.06 11.99 -35.99
N TYR A 387 -0.38 12.13 -34.73
CA TYR A 387 -0.46 13.41 -34.03
C TYR A 387 -0.04 13.32 -32.55
N GLY A 388 0.33 12.15 -32.04
CA GLY A 388 1.03 11.99 -30.76
C GLY A 388 2.49 12.45 -30.84
N ASN A 389 3.19 12.44 -29.70
CA ASN A 389 4.60 12.86 -29.67
C ASN A 389 5.52 11.67 -29.92
N ASN A 390 5.47 10.66 -29.06
CA ASN A 390 6.29 9.45 -29.19
C ASN A 390 5.42 8.21 -29.38
N SER A 391 5.92 7.25 -30.15
CA SER A 391 5.25 5.96 -30.32
C SER A 391 5.33 5.12 -29.03
N PRO A 392 4.42 4.17 -28.82
CA PRO A 392 4.55 3.23 -27.71
C PRO A 392 5.85 2.41 -27.76
N GLN A 393 6.36 2.12 -28.96
CA GLN A 393 7.69 1.52 -29.11
C GLN A 393 8.80 2.40 -28.51
N TYR A 394 8.77 3.72 -28.74
CA TYR A 394 9.73 4.63 -28.11
C TYR A 394 9.61 4.59 -26.58
N VAL A 395 8.40 4.65 -26.03
CA VAL A 395 8.19 4.59 -24.58
C VAL A 395 8.67 3.25 -24.02
N PHE A 396 8.42 2.15 -24.73
CA PHE A 396 8.93 0.84 -24.35
C PHE A 396 10.45 0.83 -24.28
N ASP A 397 11.11 1.35 -25.33
CA ASP A 397 12.56 1.31 -25.46
C ASP A 397 13.27 2.25 -24.51
N GLN A 398 12.72 3.43 -24.25
CA GLN A 398 13.35 4.48 -23.45
C GLN A 398 13.00 4.41 -21.97
N LEU A 399 11.90 3.75 -21.60
CA LEU A 399 11.39 3.70 -20.24
C LEU A 399 11.09 2.27 -19.82
N ILE A 400 10.04 1.64 -20.36
CA ILE A 400 9.45 0.42 -19.78
C ILE A 400 10.49 -0.71 -19.65
N LYS A 401 11.27 -0.97 -20.71
CA LYS A 401 12.24 -2.07 -20.70
C LYS A 401 13.51 -1.77 -19.90
N GLN A 402 13.72 -0.52 -19.48
CA GLN A 402 14.96 -0.06 -18.84
C GLN A 402 14.99 -0.29 -17.33
N TYR A 403 13.87 -0.63 -16.69
CA TYR A 403 13.76 -0.74 -15.23
C TYR A 403 13.44 -2.16 -14.78
N ALA A 404 14.26 -2.67 -13.87
CA ALA A 404 14.20 -4.06 -13.37
C ALA A 404 12.92 -4.38 -12.60
N ASN A 405 12.21 -3.37 -12.09
CA ASN A 405 11.04 -3.48 -11.23
C ASN A 405 9.70 -3.33 -11.98
N VAL A 406 9.72 -3.13 -13.31
CA VAL A 406 8.50 -3.15 -14.14
C VAL A 406 7.98 -4.57 -14.32
N ARG A 407 6.69 -4.76 -14.03
CA ARG A 407 6.01 -6.06 -14.10
C ARG A 407 4.88 -6.08 -15.11
N PHE A 408 4.07 -5.03 -15.11
CA PHE A 408 2.86 -4.98 -15.93
C PHE A 408 2.81 -3.73 -16.80
N VAL A 409 2.20 -3.86 -17.97
CA VAL A 409 1.74 -2.74 -18.80
C VAL A 409 0.30 -3.03 -19.21
N PHE A 410 -0.61 -2.12 -18.92
CA PHE A 410 -2.01 -2.18 -19.37
C PHE A 410 -2.28 -1.08 -20.38
N SER A 411 -3.05 -1.43 -21.41
CA SER A 411 -3.49 -0.51 -22.47
C SER A 411 -4.85 -0.86 -23.04
N GLY A 412 -5.46 0.13 -23.68
CA GLY A 412 -6.73 0.06 -24.39
C GLY A 412 -6.55 0.48 -25.86
N HIS A 413 -7.35 1.44 -26.33
CA HIS A 413 -7.28 2.08 -27.66
C HIS A 413 -7.68 1.18 -28.84
N THR A 414 -7.01 0.05 -29.02
CA THR A 414 -7.29 -0.86 -30.13
C THR A 414 -8.30 -1.91 -29.68
N GLY A 415 -9.52 -1.88 -30.23
CA GLY A 415 -10.69 -2.69 -29.87
C GLY A 415 -10.58 -4.23 -29.89
N ASN A 416 -9.54 -4.76 -29.25
CA ASN A 416 -9.13 -6.14 -29.16
C ASN A 416 -8.64 -6.43 -27.74
N ALA A 417 -8.30 -7.70 -27.50
CA ALA A 417 -7.53 -8.11 -26.34
C ALA A 417 -6.30 -8.88 -26.81
N ALA A 418 -5.18 -8.65 -26.14
CA ALA A 418 -3.92 -9.32 -26.44
C ALA A 418 -3.08 -9.45 -25.17
N TYR A 419 -2.25 -10.48 -25.14
CA TYR A 419 -1.25 -10.67 -24.11
C TYR A 419 0.08 -10.99 -24.76
N ARG A 420 1.14 -10.35 -24.29
CA ARG A 420 2.51 -10.67 -24.66
C ARG A 420 3.44 -10.53 -23.47
N THR A 421 4.62 -11.10 -23.61
CA THR A 421 5.75 -10.80 -22.74
C THR A 421 6.91 -10.21 -23.53
N ASN A 422 7.71 -9.40 -22.85
CA ASN A 422 9.04 -9.02 -23.30
C ASN A 422 10.00 -9.10 -22.10
N THR A 423 11.27 -9.32 -22.39
CA THR A 423 12.34 -9.27 -21.38
C THR A 423 12.90 -7.84 -21.31
N GLY A 424 12.93 -7.27 -20.12
CA GLY A 424 13.62 -6.01 -19.84
C GLY A 424 15.13 -6.16 -19.91
N VAL A 425 15.86 -5.04 -19.94
CA VAL A 425 17.34 -5.05 -20.04
C VAL A 425 18.02 -5.71 -18.84
N HIS A 426 17.31 -5.82 -17.70
CA HIS A 426 17.76 -6.48 -16.48
C HIS A 426 17.29 -7.93 -16.35
N GLY A 427 16.70 -8.52 -17.40
CA GLY A 427 16.22 -9.90 -17.39
C GLY A 427 14.84 -10.10 -16.75
N ASN A 428 14.21 -9.05 -16.21
CA ASN A 428 12.83 -9.13 -15.72
C ASN A 428 11.85 -9.40 -16.87
N THR A 429 10.81 -10.18 -16.60
CA THR A 429 9.71 -10.39 -17.54
C THR A 429 8.68 -9.27 -17.37
N ILE A 430 8.28 -8.65 -18.48
CA ILE A 430 7.29 -7.57 -18.53
C ILE A 430 6.04 -8.13 -19.21
N HIS A 431 4.96 -8.24 -18.44
CA HIS A 431 3.65 -8.73 -18.88
C HIS A 431 2.83 -7.57 -19.44
N GLN A 432 2.53 -7.59 -20.73
CA GLN A 432 1.83 -6.50 -21.40
C GLN A 432 0.47 -7.01 -21.86
N ILE A 433 -0.59 -6.32 -21.45
CA ILE A 433 -1.97 -6.74 -21.63
C ILE A 433 -2.74 -5.59 -22.28
N LEU A 434 -3.33 -5.90 -23.44
CA LEU A 434 -4.32 -5.07 -24.11
C LEU A 434 -5.71 -5.49 -23.66
N THR A 435 -6.53 -4.52 -23.29
CA THR A 435 -7.90 -4.74 -22.82
C THR A 435 -8.83 -3.63 -23.31
N ALA A 436 -9.11 -3.58 -24.61
CA ALA A 436 -10.03 -2.62 -25.19
C ALA A 436 -11.26 -3.33 -25.75
N TYR A 437 -12.34 -3.35 -24.96
CA TYR A 437 -13.59 -4.01 -25.32
C TYR A 437 -14.70 -2.98 -25.55
N HIS A 438 -15.08 -2.75 -26.81
CA HIS A 438 -16.16 -1.81 -27.17
C HIS A 438 -17.52 -2.51 -27.31
N GLU A 439 -17.98 -3.13 -26.23
CA GLU A 439 -19.28 -3.82 -26.21
C GLU A 439 -20.42 -2.82 -25.97
N ASN A 440 -21.51 -2.95 -26.72
CA ASN A 440 -22.65 -2.04 -26.61
C ASN A 440 -23.64 -2.43 -25.50
N THR A 441 -23.64 -3.70 -25.10
CA THR A 441 -24.65 -4.27 -24.18
C THR A 441 -24.05 -4.81 -22.89
N SER A 442 -22.72 -4.92 -22.81
CA SER A 442 -22.02 -5.41 -21.63
C SER A 442 -21.07 -4.34 -21.10
N ASN A 443 -20.43 -4.64 -19.97
CA ASN A 443 -19.47 -3.77 -19.29
C ASN A 443 -18.27 -4.59 -18.81
N LEU A 444 -17.60 -5.23 -19.75
CA LEU A 444 -16.45 -6.08 -19.47
C LEU A 444 -15.42 -5.38 -18.58
N THR A 445 -14.91 -6.12 -17.63
CA THR A 445 -13.94 -5.69 -16.63
C THR A 445 -12.89 -6.77 -16.50
N ARG A 446 -11.62 -6.42 -16.69
CA ARG A 446 -10.54 -7.36 -16.44
C ARG A 446 -10.23 -7.38 -14.95
N LEU A 447 -10.12 -8.56 -14.38
CA LEU A 447 -9.63 -8.78 -13.03
C LEU A 447 -8.26 -9.43 -13.12
N VAL A 448 -7.33 -8.96 -12.29
CA VAL A 448 -5.98 -9.50 -12.17
C VAL A 448 -5.74 -9.84 -10.71
N GLU A 449 -5.69 -11.13 -10.41
CA GLU A 449 -5.40 -11.64 -9.06
C GLU A 449 -3.92 -11.98 -9.00
N VAL A 450 -3.21 -11.38 -8.04
CA VAL A 450 -1.80 -11.64 -7.77
C VAL A 450 -1.70 -12.52 -6.55
N ASP A 451 -0.83 -13.54 -6.59
CA ASP A 451 -0.41 -14.33 -5.45
C ASP A 451 1.11 -14.22 -5.30
N THR A 452 1.54 -13.39 -4.34
CA THR A 452 2.95 -13.12 -4.07
C THR A 452 3.63 -14.30 -3.38
N ALA A 453 2.92 -15.14 -2.62
CA ALA A 453 3.51 -16.33 -2.03
C ALA A 453 3.77 -17.41 -3.10
N ALA A 454 2.80 -17.63 -3.99
CA ALA A 454 2.90 -18.61 -5.07
C ALA A 454 3.73 -18.11 -6.26
N ASN A 455 4.13 -16.83 -6.28
CA ASN A 455 4.78 -16.19 -7.43
C ASN A 455 3.94 -16.33 -8.71
N THR A 456 2.64 -16.04 -8.62
CA THR A 456 1.72 -16.16 -9.76
C THR A 456 0.87 -14.91 -9.93
N PHE A 457 0.36 -14.69 -11.14
CA PHE A 457 -0.85 -13.90 -11.32
C PHE A 457 -1.82 -14.66 -12.22
N SER A 458 -3.11 -14.48 -12.00
CA SER A 458 -4.16 -14.91 -12.90
C SER A 458 -4.96 -13.71 -13.39
N THR A 459 -5.49 -13.80 -14.59
CA THR A 459 -6.40 -12.78 -15.12
C THR A 459 -7.60 -13.43 -15.77
N ARG A 460 -8.73 -12.73 -15.73
CA ARG A 460 -9.99 -13.09 -16.40
C ARG A 460 -10.75 -11.81 -16.76
N VAL A 461 -11.61 -11.89 -17.76
CA VAL A 461 -12.51 -10.78 -18.11
C VAL A 461 -13.94 -11.19 -17.80
N TYR A 462 -14.63 -10.35 -17.05
CA TYR A 462 -15.97 -10.61 -16.56
C TYR A 462 -16.85 -9.39 -16.81
N SER A 463 -18.10 -9.59 -17.23
CA SER A 463 -19.08 -8.51 -17.31
C SER A 463 -20.01 -8.54 -16.10
N PRO A 464 -19.96 -7.52 -15.23
CA PRO A 464 -20.95 -7.32 -14.19
C PRO A 464 -22.40 -7.25 -14.69
N MET A 465 -22.63 -6.65 -15.86
CA MET A 465 -23.96 -6.40 -16.42
C MET A 465 -24.64 -7.67 -16.91
N THR A 466 -23.88 -8.62 -17.46
CA THR A 466 -24.43 -9.89 -17.96
C THR A 466 -24.15 -11.07 -17.03
N ASN A 467 -23.42 -10.85 -15.94
CA ASN A 467 -22.96 -11.89 -15.01
C ASN A 467 -22.26 -13.06 -15.74
N ALA A 468 -21.41 -12.72 -16.70
CA ALA A 468 -20.75 -13.70 -17.56
C ALA A 468 -19.26 -13.43 -17.67
N GLU A 469 -18.47 -14.51 -17.60
CA GLU A 469 -17.04 -14.48 -17.90
C GLU A 469 -16.83 -14.61 -19.41
N LYS A 470 -15.99 -13.76 -19.99
CA LYS A 470 -15.68 -13.77 -21.42
C LYS A 470 -14.81 -14.98 -21.76
N GLN A 471 -15.19 -15.70 -22.81
CA GLN A 471 -14.52 -16.91 -23.28
C GLN A 471 -13.69 -16.61 -24.55
N ASP A 472 -12.70 -15.73 -24.44
CA ASP A 472 -11.85 -15.26 -25.54
C ASP A 472 -10.35 -15.54 -25.31
N GLY A 473 -10.03 -16.44 -24.37
CA GLY A 473 -8.65 -16.73 -23.97
C GLY A 473 -8.04 -15.67 -23.05
N SER A 474 -8.79 -14.63 -22.66
CA SER A 474 -8.35 -13.65 -21.66
C SER A 474 -8.22 -14.22 -20.25
N LYS A 475 -8.72 -15.45 -20.02
CA LYS A 475 -8.56 -16.20 -18.77
C LYS A 475 -7.33 -17.09 -18.81
N PHE A 476 -6.32 -16.73 -18.01
CA PHE A 476 -5.09 -17.52 -17.88
C PHE A 476 -4.36 -17.23 -16.57
N THR A 477 -3.42 -18.12 -16.22
CA THR A 477 -2.54 -17.99 -15.06
C THR A 477 -1.09 -18.07 -15.50
N ILE A 478 -0.25 -17.20 -14.97
CA ILE A 478 1.20 -17.21 -15.15
C ILE A 478 1.86 -17.55 -13.81
N SER A 479 2.82 -18.47 -13.85
CA SER A 479 3.63 -18.86 -12.70
C SER A 479 5.07 -18.34 -12.83
N ASN A 480 5.84 -18.45 -11.74
CA ASN A 480 7.24 -18.03 -11.66
C ASN A 480 7.45 -16.53 -11.91
N VAL A 481 6.49 -15.72 -11.47
CA VAL A 481 6.59 -14.25 -11.57
C VAL A 481 7.61 -13.76 -10.55
N SER A 482 8.64 -13.06 -11.01
CA SER A 482 9.70 -12.54 -10.16
C SER A 482 9.26 -11.23 -9.51
N TRP A 483 8.66 -11.28 -8.33
CA TRP A 483 8.29 -10.06 -7.59
C TRP A 483 9.49 -9.33 -6.99
N VAL A 484 9.42 -8.00 -6.92
CA VAL A 484 10.30 -7.18 -6.07
C VAL A 484 9.80 -7.32 -4.62
N ARG A 485 10.70 -7.64 -3.69
CA ARG A 485 10.39 -7.93 -2.28
C ARG A 485 11.23 -7.10 -1.34
#